data_AF-A0A1Y3N680-F1
#
_entry.id   AF-A0A1Y3N680-F1
#
_cell.length_a   1.000
_cell.length_b   1.000
_cell.length_c   1.000
_cell.angle_alpha   90.00
_cell.angle_beta   90.00
_cell.angle_gamma   90.00
#
_symmetry.space_group_name_H-M   'P 1'
#
loop_
_entity.id
_entity.type
_entity.pdbx_description
1 polymer ?
#
loop_
_entity_poly.entity_id
_entity_poly.type
_entity_poly.pdbx_seq_one_letter_code
_entity_poly.pdbx_strand_id
1 'polypeptide(L)'
;MEKLGIITGYGLFGNNKVNPSWEAAKTFKDKIIVENGNTVYLDVEYFDVDYNIVKDTVNEKIYDKNPSFILHIGLNSTLKETLNFETSAYYTEEFDYDKEKKEICPTVLRTDIPWIIDLKNNIFCYSIDI
;
A
#
# COMPACT_ATOMS: atom_id res chain seq x y z
N MET A 1 -19.62 -11.18 -8.36
CA MET A 1 -19.72 -9.90 -7.60
C MET A 1 -18.60 -9.00 -8.08
N GLU A 2 -18.89 -7.71 -8.27
CA GLU A 2 -17.88 -6.74 -8.70
C GLU A 2 -17.25 -6.04 -7.49
N LYS A 3 -15.93 -5.84 -7.54
CA LYS A 3 -15.15 -5.20 -6.49
C LYS A 3 -14.13 -4.25 -7.09
N LEU A 4 -13.83 -3.17 -6.37
CA LEU A 4 -12.74 -2.25 -6.69
C LEU A 4 -11.58 -2.49 -5.72
N GLY A 5 -10.38 -2.68 -6.27
CA GLY A 5 -9.12 -2.65 -5.52
C GLY A 5 -8.32 -1.40 -5.87
N ILE A 6 -7.77 -0.73 -4.87
CA ILE A 6 -6.82 0.37 -5.09
C ILE A 6 -5.41 -0.13 -4.84
N ILE A 7 -4.52 0.03 -5.81
CA ILE A 7 -3.09 -0.22 -5.67
C ILE A 7 -2.39 1.14 -5.63
N THR A 8 -1.49 1.35 -4.67
CA THR A 8 -0.75 2.61 -4.59
C THR A 8 0.74 2.41 -4.74
N GLY A 9 1.41 3.39 -5.31
CA GLY A 9 2.86 3.50 -5.34
C GLY A 9 3.30 4.95 -5.15
N TYR A 10 4.58 5.15 -4.87
CA TYR A 10 5.09 6.44 -4.43
C TYR A 10 6.05 7.10 -5.41
N GLY A 11 6.07 8.43 -5.38
CA GLY A 11 7.00 9.28 -6.09
C GLY A 11 8.46 9.08 -5.72
N LEU A 12 9.33 9.85 -6.39
CA LEU A 12 10.76 9.80 -6.10
C LEU A 12 11.03 10.18 -4.64
N PHE A 13 12.01 9.51 -4.04
CA PHE A 13 12.46 9.77 -2.69
C PHE A 13 13.98 9.71 -2.62
N GLY A 14 14.58 10.65 -1.89
CA GLY A 14 16.03 10.79 -1.80
C GLY A 14 16.68 11.02 -3.17
N ASN A 15 17.80 10.33 -3.43
CA ASN A 15 18.55 10.45 -4.68
C ASN A 15 18.14 9.42 -5.75
N ASN A 16 17.01 8.72 -5.55
CA ASN A 16 16.56 7.71 -6.49
C ASN A 16 16.04 8.35 -7.78
N LYS A 17 16.46 7.81 -8.94
CA LYS A 17 15.95 8.24 -10.25
C LYS A 17 14.61 7.59 -10.61
N VAL A 18 14.25 6.53 -9.91
CA VAL A 18 13.04 5.72 -10.08
C VAL A 18 12.60 5.25 -8.70
N ASN A 19 11.30 5.21 -8.43
CA ASN A 19 10.76 4.53 -7.27
C ASN A 19 10.17 3.17 -7.68
N PRO A 20 10.78 2.04 -7.27
CA PRO A 20 10.29 0.71 -7.63
C PRO A 20 8.83 0.45 -7.24
N SER A 21 8.32 1.09 -6.18
CA SER A 21 6.92 0.94 -5.77
C SER A 21 5.95 1.47 -6.83
N TRP A 22 6.25 2.63 -7.42
CA TRP A 22 5.45 3.20 -8.49
C TRP A 22 5.58 2.41 -9.79
N GLU A 23 6.79 1.97 -10.13
CA GLU A 23 6.99 1.11 -11.29
C GLU A 23 6.19 -0.19 -11.19
N ALA A 24 6.16 -0.82 -10.01
CA ALA A 24 5.34 -2.00 -9.76
C ALA A 24 3.84 -1.69 -9.84
N ALA A 25 3.37 -0.63 -9.17
CA ALA A 25 1.96 -0.25 -9.15
C ALA A 25 1.39 -0.01 -10.55
N LYS A 26 2.14 0.69 -11.43
CA LYS A 26 1.74 0.92 -12.83
C LYS A 26 1.39 -0.35 -13.60
N THR A 27 2.02 -1.47 -13.28
CA THR A 27 1.73 -2.74 -13.96
C THR A 27 0.31 -3.26 -13.70
N PHE A 28 -0.41 -2.71 -12.72
CA PHE A 28 -1.78 -3.07 -12.38
C PHE A 28 -2.83 -2.15 -12.98
N LYS A 29 -2.40 -1.07 -13.66
CA LYS A 29 -3.33 -0.09 -14.21
C LYS A 29 -4.27 -0.75 -15.23
N ASP A 30 -5.56 -0.47 -15.09
CA ASP A 30 -6.64 -0.96 -15.95
C ASP A 30 -6.74 -2.50 -16.01
N LYS A 31 -6.12 -3.21 -15.05
CA LYS A 31 -6.24 -4.67 -14.95
C LYS A 31 -7.59 -5.06 -14.36
N ILE A 32 -8.14 -6.13 -14.91
CA ILE A 32 -9.34 -6.79 -14.40
C ILE A 32 -8.98 -8.23 -14.08
N ILE A 33 -9.22 -8.64 -12.83
CA ILE A 33 -9.00 -10.02 -12.38
C ILE A 33 -10.37 -10.69 -12.27
N VAL A 34 -10.51 -11.86 -12.90
CA VAL A 34 -11.74 -12.66 -12.82
C VAL A 34 -11.40 -14.01 -12.21
N GLU A 35 -11.92 -14.28 -11.02
CA GLU A 35 -11.66 -15.52 -10.29
C GLU A 35 -12.87 -15.93 -9.44
N ASN A 36 -13.26 -17.21 -9.50
CA ASN A 36 -14.35 -17.80 -8.70
C ASN A 36 -15.67 -16.99 -8.75
N GLY A 37 -16.03 -16.45 -9.93
CA GLY A 37 -17.24 -15.64 -10.12
C GLY A 37 -17.16 -14.22 -9.54
N ASN A 38 -15.99 -13.79 -9.11
CA ASN A 38 -15.70 -12.42 -8.72
C ASN A 38 -14.95 -11.69 -9.83
N THR A 39 -15.28 -10.42 -10.03
CA THR A 39 -14.59 -9.52 -10.95
C THR A 39 -14.01 -8.38 -10.13
N VAL A 40 -12.69 -8.25 -10.16
CA VAL A 40 -11.96 -7.22 -9.44
C VAL A 40 -11.38 -6.25 -10.46
N TYR A 41 -11.85 -5.01 -10.40
CA TYR A 41 -11.28 -3.89 -11.13
C TYR A 41 -10.15 -3.30 -10.29
N LEU A 42 -8.99 -3.06 -10.91
CA LEU A 42 -7.86 -2.44 -10.24
C LEU A 42 -7.66 -1.01 -10.73
N ASP A 43 -7.65 -0.09 -9.78
CA ASP A 43 -7.25 1.29 -10.00
C ASP A 43 -5.90 1.55 -9.31
N VAL A 44 -5.12 2.46 -9.89
CA VAL A 44 -3.74 2.71 -9.49
C VAL A 44 -3.54 4.17 -9.14
N GLU A 45 -3.14 4.43 -7.91
CA GLU A 45 -2.94 5.78 -7.38
C GLU A 45 -1.48 6.08 -7.08
N TYR A 46 -1.08 7.30 -7.45
CA TYR A 46 0.25 7.83 -7.20
C TYR A 46 0.22 8.80 -6.02
N PHE A 47 1.20 8.67 -5.12
CA PHE A 47 1.42 9.61 -4.02
C PHE A 47 2.84 10.16 -4.05
N ASP A 48 2.98 11.48 -3.97
CA ASP A 48 4.28 12.07 -3.65
C ASP A 48 4.70 11.68 -2.24
N VAL A 49 6.02 11.58 -2.01
CA VAL A 49 6.57 11.27 -0.68
C VAL A 49 6.61 12.55 0.16
N ASP A 50 5.41 13.07 0.45
CA ASP A 50 5.16 14.23 1.30
C ASP A 50 3.94 13.95 2.18
N TYR A 51 4.16 13.92 3.49
CA TYR A 51 3.12 13.58 4.47
C TYR A 51 1.93 14.54 4.46
N ASN A 52 2.15 15.82 4.17
CA ASN A 52 1.06 16.79 4.10
C ASN A 52 0.19 16.53 2.87
N ILE A 53 0.85 16.32 1.71
CA ILE A 53 0.14 16.01 0.46
C ILE A 53 -0.62 14.68 0.59
N VAL A 54 -0.02 13.66 1.18
CA VAL A 54 -0.67 12.36 1.41
C VAL A 54 -1.90 12.54 2.30
N LYS A 55 -1.78 13.26 3.42
CA LYS A 55 -2.89 13.50 4.36
C LYS A 55 -4.07 14.19 3.68
N ASP A 56 -3.79 15.17 2.84
CA ASP A 56 -4.83 15.97 2.18
C ASP A 56 -5.50 15.22 1.02
N THR A 57 -4.78 14.31 0.35
CA THR A 57 -5.26 13.65 -0.88
C THR A 57 -5.75 12.22 -0.69
N VAL A 58 -5.43 11.56 0.43
CA VAL A 58 -5.76 10.13 0.63
C VAL A 58 -7.26 9.85 0.61
N ASN A 59 -8.08 10.77 1.13
CA ASN A 59 -9.54 10.63 1.12
C ASN A 59 -10.09 10.60 -0.31
N GLU A 60 -9.79 11.64 -1.10
CA GLU A 60 -10.26 11.76 -2.49
C GLU A 60 -9.75 10.60 -3.37
N LYS A 61 -8.46 10.26 -3.25
CA LYS A 61 -7.83 9.25 -4.11
C LYS A 61 -8.23 7.83 -3.77
N ILE A 62 -8.56 7.55 -2.50
CA ILE A 62 -8.78 6.19 -2.02
C ILE A 62 -10.18 6.04 -1.42
N TYR A 63 -10.44 6.70 -0.30
CA TYR A 63 -11.62 6.39 0.52
C TYR A 63 -12.95 6.79 -0.14
N ASP A 64 -12.98 7.90 -0.88
CA ASP A 64 -14.18 8.37 -1.58
C ASP A 64 -14.61 7.42 -2.71
N LYS A 65 -13.69 6.59 -3.20
CA LYS A 65 -13.97 5.54 -4.19
C LYS A 65 -14.59 4.28 -3.58
N ASN A 66 -14.71 4.21 -2.26
CA ASN A 66 -15.26 3.08 -1.50
C ASN A 66 -14.68 1.70 -1.94
N PRO A 67 -13.35 1.53 -1.88
CA PRO A 67 -12.72 0.32 -2.38
C PRO A 67 -13.00 -0.88 -1.47
N SER A 68 -13.02 -2.07 -2.07
CA SER A 68 -13.13 -3.33 -1.34
C SER A 68 -11.83 -3.76 -0.67
N PHE A 69 -10.68 -3.29 -1.17
CA PHE A 69 -9.38 -3.42 -0.53
C PHE A 69 -8.41 -2.37 -1.05
N ILE A 70 -7.34 -2.13 -0.29
CA ILE A 70 -6.25 -1.22 -0.64
C ILE A 70 -4.94 -1.96 -0.46
N LEU A 71 -4.05 -1.91 -1.47
CA LEU A 71 -2.70 -2.43 -1.39
C LEU A 71 -1.70 -1.28 -1.55
N HIS A 72 -1.01 -0.93 -0.47
CA HIS A 72 0.08 0.03 -0.50
C HIS A 72 1.41 -0.67 -0.81
N ILE A 73 2.08 -0.26 -1.89
CA ILE A 73 3.41 -0.75 -2.25
C ILE A 73 4.39 0.35 -1.87
N GLY A 74 5.39 0.03 -1.05
CA GLY A 74 6.43 0.95 -0.61
C GLY A 74 7.83 0.45 -0.96
N LEU A 75 8.80 1.35 -0.93
CA LEU A 75 10.21 1.02 -1.02
C LEU A 75 10.79 0.84 0.37
N ASN A 76 11.39 -0.32 0.63
CA ASN A 76 12.27 -0.52 1.77
C ASN A 76 13.70 -0.77 1.25
N SER A 77 14.56 0.25 1.29
CA SER A 77 15.92 0.18 0.77
C SER A 77 16.86 -0.76 1.54
N THR A 78 16.43 -1.27 2.69
CA THR A 78 17.20 -2.23 3.49
C THR A 78 16.98 -3.67 3.06
N LEU A 79 15.87 -3.96 2.37
CA LEU A 79 15.57 -5.26 1.80
C LEU A 79 16.10 -5.32 0.36
N LYS A 80 16.88 -6.35 0.03
CA LYS A 80 17.53 -6.45 -1.30
C LYS A 80 16.89 -7.46 -2.23
N GLU A 81 16.36 -8.56 -1.70
CA GLU A 81 15.97 -9.74 -2.49
C GLU A 81 14.64 -10.35 -2.03
N THR A 82 13.90 -9.66 -1.17
CA THR A 82 12.68 -10.20 -0.56
C THR A 82 11.54 -9.20 -0.58
N LEU A 83 10.33 -9.73 -0.76
CA LEU A 83 9.10 -9.00 -0.49
C LEU A 83 8.78 -9.12 1.00
N ASN A 84 8.50 -8.00 1.64
CA ASN A 84 7.97 -7.98 3.00
C ASN A 84 6.52 -7.51 2.99
N PHE A 85 5.74 -8.05 3.91
CA PHE A 85 4.34 -7.68 4.10
C PHE A 85 4.20 -7.04 5.48
N GLU A 86 3.71 -5.81 5.56
CA GLU A 86 3.52 -5.18 6.85
C GLU A 86 2.25 -5.73 7.52
N THR A 87 2.38 -6.17 8.77
CA THR A 87 1.24 -6.71 9.55
C THR A 87 0.59 -5.66 10.44
N SER A 88 1.29 -4.55 10.65
CA SER A 88 0.86 -3.49 11.55
C SER A 88 1.39 -2.14 11.06
N ALA A 89 0.60 -1.08 11.25
CA ALA A 89 1.05 0.29 11.22
C ALA A 89 1.10 0.83 12.65
N TYR A 90 2.19 1.52 12.98
CA TYR A 90 2.39 2.12 14.29
C TYR A 90 2.22 3.62 14.19
N TYR A 91 1.46 4.19 15.12
CA TYR A 91 1.43 5.62 15.30
C TYR A 91 2.78 6.09 15.88
N THR A 92 3.41 7.07 15.23
CA THR A 92 4.63 7.71 15.74
C THR A 92 4.44 9.22 15.79
N GLU A 93 4.88 9.83 16.90
CA GLU A 93 4.71 11.28 17.13
C GLU A 93 5.61 12.13 16.23
N GLU A 94 6.62 11.54 15.59
CA GLU A 94 7.58 12.27 14.74
C GLU A 94 6.95 12.92 13.50
N PHE A 95 5.77 12.43 13.07
CA PHE A 95 5.14 12.88 11.84
C PHE A 95 3.72 13.44 12.04
N ASP A 96 3.26 13.57 13.29
CA ASP A 96 1.94 14.16 13.59
C ASP A 96 2.07 15.63 14.02
N TYR A 97 1.63 16.52 13.13
CA TYR A 97 1.59 17.96 13.37
C TYR A 97 0.34 18.39 14.18
N ASP A 98 -0.62 17.49 14.41
CA ASP A 98 -1.90 17.80 15.06
C ASP A 98 -1.98 17.18 16.47
N LYS A 99 -1.32 17.84 17.43
CA LYS A 99 -1.20 17.37 18.83
C LYS A 99 -2.54 17.13 19.53
N GLU A 100 -3.64 17.69 19.02
CA GLU A 100 -4.98 17.60 19.63
C GLU A 100 -5.71 16.28 19.31
N LYS A 101 -5.26 15.49 18.33
CA LYS A 101 -5.89 14.20 17.95
C LYS A 101 -5.34 12.97 18.67
N LYS A 102 -4.37 13.16 19.58
CA LYS A 102 -3.68 12.07 20.32
C LYS A 102 -4.61 11.11 21.07
N GLU A 103 -5.75 11.58 21.58
CA GLU A 103 -6.62 10.75 22.43
C GLU A 103 -7.50 9.75 21.65
N ILE A 104 -7.58 9.87 20.32
CA ILE A 104 -8.59 9.13 19.52
C ILE A 104 -7.95 8.05 18.62
N CYS A 105 -6.66 8.18 18.28
CA CYS A 105 -6.01 7.27 17.35
C CYS A 105 -5.41 6.04 18.05
N PRO A 106 -5.72 4.81 17.61
CA PRO A 106 -5.08 3.61 18.15
C PRO A 106 -3.58 3.65 17.88
N THR A 107 -2.78 3.28 18.88
CA THR A 107 -1.31 3.26 18.79
C THR A 107 -0.80 2.28 17.73
N VAL A 108 -1.58 1.23 17.46
CA VAL A 108 -1.27 0.20 16.46
C VAL A 108 -2.54 -0.17 15.70
N LEU A 109 -2.46 -0.13 14.37
CA LEU A 109 -3.47 -0.69 13.47
C LEU A 109 -2.90 -1.97 12.86
N ARG A 110 -3.64 -3.07 12.93
CA ARG A 110 -3.25 -4.32 12.26
C ARG A 110 -3.81 -4.33 10.85
N THR A 111 -3.06 -4.91 9.91
CA THR A 111 -3.61 -5.19 8.58
C THR A 111 -4.82 -6.12 8.72
N ASP A 112 -5.87 -5.84 7.94
CA ASP A 112 -7.11 -6.58 7.88
C ASP A 112 -7.11 -7.64 6.76
N ILE A 113 -5.96 -7.87 6.11
CA ILE A 113 -5.77 -8.85 5.05
C ILE A 113 -5.47 -10.23 5.68
N PRO A 114 -6.42 -11.17 5.75
CA PRO A 114 -6.28 -12.38 6.58
C PRO A 114 -5.17 -13.32 6.09
N TRP A 115 -4.97 -13.40 4.78
CA TRP A 115 -4.00 -14.28 4.13
C TRP A 115 -2.56 -13.73 4.14
N ILE A 116 -2.33 -12.54 4.71
CA ILE A 116 -0.99 -11.94 4.73
C ILE A 116 0.01 -12.76 5.55
N ILE A 117 -0.46 -13.41 6.62
CA ILE A 117 0.33 -14.31 7.46
C ILE A 117 0.71 -15.56 6.66
N ASP A 118 -0.25 -16.08 5.88
CA ASP A 118 -0.01 -17.25 5.03
C ASP A 118 1.01 -16.92 3.93
N LEU A 119 0.92 -15.76 3.27
CA LEU A 119 1.93 -15.34 2.29
C LEU A 119 3.31 -15.20 2.91
N LYS A 120 3.43 -14.56 4.09
CA LYS A 120 4.71 -14.45 4.80
C LYS A 120 5.38 -15.80 5.02
N ASN A 121 4.59 -16.81 5.40
CA ASN A 121 5.10 -18.14 5.68
C ASN A 121 5.49 -18.92 4.41
N ASN A 122 4.97 -18.54 3.24
CA ASN A 122 5.18 -19.26 1.97
C ASN A 122 6.18 -18.59 1.01
N ILE A 123 6.61 -17.35 1.25
CA ILE A 123 7.51 -16.60 0.34
C ILE A 123 8.97 -17.05 0.41
N PHE A 124 9.37 -17.82 1.43
CA PHE A 124 10.69 -18.47 1.46
C PHE A 124 10.91 -19.53 0.36
N CYS A 125 9.88 -19.87 -0.43
CA CYS A 125 9.96 -20.91 -1.47
C CYS A 125 10.06 -20.38 -2.91
N TYR A 126 9.97 -19.06 -3.14
CA TYR A 126 10.09 -18.49 -4.48
C TYR A 126 11.18 -17.42 -4.49
N SER A 127 12.40 -17.81 -4.85
CA SER A 127 13.37 -16.87 -5.40
C SER A 127 12.78 -16.33 -6.70
N ILE A 128 12.40 -15.05 -6.70
CA ILE A 128 12.18 -14.34 -7.96
C ILE A 128 13.58 -13.96 -8.43
N ASP A 129 14.15 -14.78 -9.30
CA ASP A 129 15.32 -14.39 -10.08
C ASP A 129 14.89 -13.22 -10.98
N ILE A 130 15.45 -12.03 -10.73
CA ILE A 130 15.33 -10.84 -11.59
C ILE A 130 16.42 -10.88 -12.65
#